data_AF-A0A3D0RDY1-F1
#
_entry.id   AF-A0A3D0RDY1-F1
#
_cell.length_a   1.000
_cell.length_b   1.000
_cell.length_c   1.000
_cell.angle_alpha   90.00
_cell.angle_beta   90.00
_cell.angle_gamma   90.00
#
_symmetry.space_group_name_H-M   'P 1'
#
loop_
_entity.id
_entity.type
_entity.pdbx_description
1 polymer ?
#
loop_
_entity_poly.entity_id
_entity_poly.type
_entity_poly.pdbx_seq_one_letter_code
_entity_poly.pdbx_strand_id
1 'polypeptide(L)' 'VYASMTHEYVFDYHQGEVYWCTADVGWVTGHSYIVYGPLANGAITLMFEGVPTYPDSSR' A
#
# COMPACT_ATOMS: atom_id res chain seq x y z
N VAL A 1 -6.62 -11.35 -8.17
CA VAL A 1 -7.25 -12.34 -7.26
C VAL A 1 -6.39 -12.58 -6.03
N TYR A 2 -5.14 -13.05 -6.14
CA TYR A 2 -4.31 -13.28 -4.94
C TYR A 2 -3.94 -12.01 -4.18
N ALA A 3 -3.51 -10.93 -4.86
CA ALA A 3 -3.13 -9.68 -4.20
C ALA A 3 -4.28 -8.98 -3.46
N SER A 4 -5.51 -9.05 -3.99
CA SER A 4 -6.71 -8.51 -3.33
C SER A 4 -7.12 -9.34 -2.12
N MET A 5 -7.06 -10.67 -2.23
CA MET A 5 -7.36 -11.60 -1.14
C MET A 5 -6.34 -11.50 0.00
N THR A 6 -5.05 -11.42 -0.30
CA THR A 6 -4.02 -11.23 0.73
C THR A 6 -4.09 -9.84 1.35
N HIS A 7 -4.43 -8.81 0.57
CA HIS A 7 -4.65 -7.47 1.10
C HIS A 7 -5.83 -7.42 2.08
N GLU A 8 -6.92 -8.12 1.82
CA GLU A 8 -8.08 -8.17 2.71
C GLU A 8 -7.81 -9.00 3.99
N TYR A 9 -7.32 -10.23 3.86
CA TYR A 9 -7.20 -11.14 5.01
C TYR A 9 -5.91 -10.99 5.83
N VAL A 10 -4.79 -10.60 5.20
CA VAL A 10 -3.50 -10.49 5.91
C VAL A 10 -3.32 -9.12 6.54
N PHE A 11 -3.80 -8.07 5.87
CA PHE A 11 -3.72 -6.69 6.37
C PHE A 11 -5.03 -6.22 7.00
N ASP A 12 -6.01 -7.10 7.12
CA ASP A 12 -7.32 -6.86 7.76
C ASP A 12 -7.97 -5.56 7.28
N TYR A 13 -7.96 -5.36 5.97
CA TYR A 13 -8.43 -4.11 5.36
C TYR A 13 -9.95 -3.99 5.46
N HIS A 14 -10.42 -2.88 6.00
CA HIS A 14 -11.83 -2.51 6.04
C HIS A 14 -12.16 -1.37 5.06
N GLN A 15 -13.38 -1.38 4.51
CA GLN A 15 -13.77 -0.43 3.48
C GLN A 15 -13.63 1.03 3.94
N GLY A 16 -12.85 1.81 3.21
CA GLY A 16 -12.63 3.24 3.45
C GLY A 16 -11.37 3.57 4.26
N GLU A 17 -10.59 2.57 4.64
CA GLU A 17 -9.29 2.78 5.30
C GLU A 17 -8.21 3.24 4.31
N VAL A 18 -7.23 3.97 4.86
CA VAL A 18 -6.03 4.40 4.13
C VAL A 18 -4.96 3.34 4.33
N TYR A 19 -4.62 2.64 3.26
CA TYR A 19 -3.52 1.68 3.25
C TYR A 19 -2.22 2.37 2.84
N TRP A 20 -1.18 2.21 3.66
CA TRP A 20 0.15 2.76 3.39
C TRP A 20 1.18 1.65 3.30
N CYS A 21 1.84 1.56 2.15
CA CYS A 21 2.99 0.71 1.95
C CYS A 21 4.17 1.58 1.48
N THR A 22 5.29 1.50 2.21
CA THR A 22 6.52 2.27 1.94
C THR A 22 7.38 1.65 0.83
N ALA A 23 6.88 0.63 0.13
CA ALA A 23 7.59 0.04 -0.99
C ALA A 23 7.59 1.00 -2.19
N ASP A 24 8.47 0.74 -3.15
CA ASP A 24 8.44 1.43 -4.44
C ASP A 24 7.62 0.62 -5.45
N VAL A 25 6.92 1.30 -6.36
CA VAL A 25 6.12 0.66 -7.41
C VAL A 25 6.96 -0.21 -8.33
N GLY A 26 8.26 0.05 -8.50
CA GLY A 26 9.17 -0.77 -9.31
C GLY A 26 9.42 -2.17 -8.74
N TRP A 27 9.00 -2.46 -7.52
CA TRP A 27 9.17 -3.75 -6.86
C TRP A 27 7.87 -4.55 -6.88
N VAL A 28 7.96 -5.88 -6.75
CA VAL A 28 6.78 -6.77 -6.70
C VAL A 28 5.83 -6.38 -5.56
N THR A 29 6.38 -5.95 -4.41
CA THR A 29 5.61 -5.46 -3.27
C THR A 29 4.79 -4.22 -3.63
N GLY A 30 5.35 -3.29 -4.42
CA GLY A 30 4.63 -2.09 -4.85
C GLY A 30 3.50 -2.40 -5.83
N HIS A 31 3.76 -3.25 -6.82
CA HIS A 31 2.69 -3.68 -7.73
C HIS A 31 1.55 -4.38 -6.98
N SER A 32 1.87 -5.33 -6.09
CA SER A 32 0.88 -6.12 -5.39
C SER A 32 0.13 -5.34 -4.30
N TYR A 33 0.81 -4.51 -3.52
CA TYR A 33 0.25 -3.92 -2.30
C TYR A 33 0.16 -2.39 -2.32
N ILE A 34 0.73 -1.66 -3.27
CA ILE A 34 0.42 -0.23 -3.46
C ILE A 34 -0.69 -0.05 -4.47
N VAL A 35 -0.70 -0.86 -5.54
CA VAL A 35 -1.62 -0.68 -6.67
C VAL A 35 -2.70 -1.76 -6.67
N TYR A 36 -2.37 -3.01 -6.98
CA TYR A 36 -3.39 -4.01 -7.33
C TYR A 36 -4.25 -4.46 -6.14
N GLY A 37 -3.67 -4.74 -4.97
CA GLY A 37 -4.42 -5.17 -3.79
C GLY A 37 -5.37 -4.07 -3.27
N PRO A 38 -4.85 -2.88 -2.93
CA PRO A 38 -5.67 -1.79 -2.42
C PRO A 38 -6.74 -1.33 -3.40
N LEU A 39 -6.39 -1.06 -4.67
CA LEU A 39 -7.36 -0.54 -5.65
C LEU A 39 -8.41 -1.58 -6.03
N ALA A 40 -8.08 -2.87 -6.04
CA ALA A 40 -9.07 -3.92 -6.28
C ALA A 40 -10.05 -4.08 -5.11
N ASN A 41 -9.63 -3.77 -3.88
CA ASN A 41 -10.50 -3.77 -2.68
C ASN A 41 -11.17 -2.42 -2.43
N GLY A 42 -11.00 -1.43 -3.32
CA GLY A 42 -11.56 -0.09 -3.15
C GLY A 42 -10.94 0.72 -2.01
N ALA A 43 -9.71 0.39 -1.62
CA ALA A 43 -8.94 1.11 -0.61
C ALA A 43 -8.32 2.39 -1.15
N ILE A 44 -8.08 3.34 -0.23
CA ILE A 44 -7.28 4.53 -0.53
C ILE A 44 -5.82 4.16 -0.30
N THR A 45 -5.01 4.17 -1.36
CA THR A 45 -3.57 3.86 -1.28
C THR A 45 -2.73 5.14 -1.20
N LEU A 46 -1.73 5.15 -0.31
CA LEU A 46 -0.79 6.27 -0.18
C LEU A 46 0.48 5.99 -1.01
N MET A 47 0.71 6.81 -2.05
CA MET A 47 1.97 6.81 -2.80
C MET A 47 2.96 7.81 -2.23
N PHE A 48 4.15 7.33 -1.88
CA PHE A 48 5.23 8.13 -1.30
C PHE A 48 6.44 8.15 -2.24
N GLU A 49 6.81 9.33 -2.74
CA GLU A 49 7.89 9.53 -3.73
C GLU A 49 9.26 9.84 -3.06
N GLY A 50 9.35 9.79 -1.73
CA GLY A 50 10.52 10.22 -0.97
C GLY A 50 11.27 9.09 -0.27
N VAL A 51 12.16 9.47 0.66
CA VAL A 51 12.74 8.56 1.65
C VAL A 51 12.16 8.90 3.03
N PRO A 52 11.91 7.91 3.92
CA PRO A 52 11.30 8.13 5.24
C PRO A 52 12.05 9.07 6.18
N THR A 53 13.22 9.57 5.80
CA THR A 53 14.11 10.39 6.62
C THR A 53 14.28 11.81 6.09
N TYR A 54 13.55 12.19 5.03
CA TYR A 54 13.65 13.52 4.43
C TYR A 54 12.40 14.35 4.69
N PRO A 55 12.51 15.60 5.20
CA PRO A 55 13.71 16.30 5.67
C PRO A 55 14.17 15.92 7.09
N ASP A 56 13.38 15.13 7.83
CA ASP A 56 13.71 14.61 9.15
C ASP A 56 13.05 13.23 9.39
N SER A 57 13.53 12.47 10.38
CA SER A 57 13.11 11.08 10.63
C SER A 57 11.79 10.93 11.40
N SER A 58 11.11 12.02 11.74
CA SER A 58 9.82 12.00 12.45
C SER A 58 8.60 12.07 11.53
N ARG A 59 8.81 12.16 10.21
CA ARG A 59 7.74 12.25 9.20
C ARG A 59 7.33 10.91 8.60
#